data_AF-A0A3A4QQU5-F1
#
_entry.id   AF-A0A3A4QQU5-F1
#
_cell.length_a   1.000
_cell.length_b   1.000
_cell.length_c   1.000
_cell.angle_alpha   90.00
_cell.angle_beta   90.00
_cell.angle_gamma   90.00
#
_symmetry.space_group_name_H-M   'P 1'
#
loop_
_entity.id
_entity.type
_entity.pdbx_description
1 polymer ?
#
loop_
_entity_poly.entity_id
_entity_poly.type
_entity_poly.pdbx_seq_one_letter_code
_entity_poly.pdbx_strand_id
1 'polypeptide(L)'
;MSHKSTLIVLYVVYAVGIIGHLYTPTREYMLMLTPYTLLLTGGIVLSKVLPHNISLVKWIVIVYIVTFALEVFGVKTGLLFGSYEYGDVLGPKLFETPLIIGFNWVLVILGGVLLSSKFISNNFLIVLFTPLLTVLFDFFLEPVAIKLNYWIWFRGEIPLQNYLAWYAISLLAVFFFMQSKVEVRSTIPIHYFAIQTLFFLSLNIML
;
A
#
# COMPACT_ATOMS: atom_id res chain seq x y z
N MET A 1 22.66 4.84 4.24
CA MET A 1 21.81 5.82 4.97
C MET A 1 21.49 5.31 6.38
N SER A 2 21.60 6.16 7.39
CA SER A 2 21.18 5.86 8.77
C SER A 2 19.65 5.70 8.87
N HIS A 3 19.17 5.12 9.98
CA HIS A 3 17.74 5.01 10.27
C HIS A 3 17.05 6.40 10.28
N LYS A 4 17.63 7.36 11.02
CA LYS A 4 17.13 8.74 11.11
C LYS A 4 17.08 9.43 9.75
N SER A 5 18.15 9.34 8.96
CA SER A 5 18.21 9.95 7.62
C SER A 5 17.15 9.34 6.68
N THR A 6 16.87 8.04 6.82
CA THR A 6 15.86 7.36 6.00
C THR A 6 14.46 7.89 6.30
N LEU A 7 14.12 8.03 7.58
CA LEU A 7 12.84 8.62 7.98
C LEU A 7 12.71 10.05 7.46
N ILE A 8 13.72 10.90 7.65
CA ILE A 8 13.71 12.28 7.15
C ILE A 8 13.39 12.33 5.65
N VAL A 9 14.08 11.52 4.84
CA VAL A 9 13.82 11.45 3.40
C VAL A 9 12.38 11.05 3.10
N LEU A 10 11.86 10.01 3.75
CA LEU A 10 10.48 9.58 3.54
C LEU A 10 9.47 10.67 3.90
N TYR A 11 9.60 11.29 5.07
CA TYR A 11 8.70 12.38 5.50
C TYR A 11 8.76 13.59 4.55
N VAL A 12 9.96 13.98 4.11
CA VAL A 12 10.11 15.10 3.17
C VAL A 12 9.48 14.79 1.82
N VAL A 13 9.71 13.60 1.26
CA VAL A 13 9.14 13.19 -0.03
C VAL A 13 7.61 13.22 0.02
N TYR A 14 6.98 12.68 1.07
CA TYR A 14 5.52 12.71 1.19
C TYR A 14 4.97 14.11 1.48
N ALA A 15 5.68 14.94 2.24
CA ALA A 15 5.27 16.35 2.46
C ALA A 15 5.32 17.16 1.17
N VAL A 16 6.39 17.01 0.37
CA VAL A 16 6.48 17.61 -0.98
C VAL A 16 5.36 17.06 -1.87
N GLY A 17 5.08 15.77 -1.79
CA GLY A 17 3.96 15.15 -2.49
C GLY A 17 2.61 15.81 -2.16
N ILE A 18 2.31 16.04 -0.87
CA ILE A 18 1.05 16.71 -0.46
C ILE A 18 0.98 18.10 -1.09
N ILE A 19 1.99 18.93 -0.86
CA ILE A 19 2.00 20.33 -1.35
C ILE A 19 1.92 20.35 -2.88
N GLY A 20 2.67 19.48 -3.55
CA GLY A 20 2.72 19.41 -5.01
C GLY A 20 1.41 18.98 -5.66
N HIS A 21 0.64 18.08 -5.03
CA HIS A 21 -0.68 17.67 -5.54
C HIS A 21 -1.73 18.77 -5.34
N LEU A 22 -1.63 19.52 -4.24
CA LEU A 22 -2.56 20.62 -3.93
C LEU A 22 -2.31 21.85 -4.82
N TYR A 23 -1.07 22.09 -5.23
CA TYR A 23 -0.73 23.20 -6.12
C TYR A 23 -0.93 22.82 -7.59
N THR A 24 -1.97 23.38 -8.22
CA THR A 24 -2.38 23.05 -9.60
C THR A 24 -1.23 23.02 -10.62
N PRO A 25 -0.31 24.02 -10.66
CA PRO A 25 0.80 24.00 -11.63
C PRO A 25 1.78 22.84 -11.48
N THR A 26 1.85 22.19 -10.31
CA THR A 26 2.75 21.05 -10.07
C THR A 26 2.05 19.69 -10.12
N ARG A 27 0.71 19.66 -10.15
CA ARG A 27 -0.07 18.43 -10.00
C ARG A 27 0.24 17.38 -11.07
N GLU A 28 0.32 17.77 -12.33
CA GLU A 28 0.63 16.82 -13.42
C GLU A 28 2.00 16.17 -13.25
N TYR A 29 3.00 16.93 -12.81
CA TYR A 29 4.33 16.38 -12.51
C TYR A 29 4.27 15.41 -11.33
N MET A 30 3.48 15.70 -10.30
CA MET A 30 3.32 14.78 -9.18
C MET A 30 2.68 13.46 -9.62
N LEU A 31 1.63 13.51 -10.45
CA LEU A 31 1.00 12.32 -11.02
C LEU A 31 2.00 11.49 -11.84
N MET A 32 2.76 12.14 -12.72
CA MET A 32 3.81 11.48 -13.50
C MET A 32 4.88 10.83 -12.62
N LEU A 33 5.23 11.47 -11.50
CA LEU A 33 6.24 10.99 -10.56
C LEU A 33 5.72 9.95 -9.56
N THR A 34 4.41 9.77 -9.42
CA THR A 34 3.78 8.82 -8.49
C THR A 34 4.38 7.41 -8.56
N PRO A 35 4.43 6.71 -9.71
CA PRO A 35 4.91 5.32 -9.75
C PRO A 35 6.39 5.22 -9.38
N TYR A 36 7.20 6.21 -9.80
CA TYR A 36 8.62 6.27 -9.46
C TYR A 36 8.84 6.58 -7.98
N THR A 37 8.01 7.43 -7.39
CA THR A 37 8.05 7.79 -5.97
C THR A 37 7.69 6.59 -5.10
N LEU A 38 6.64 5.85 -5.48
CA LEU A 38 6.24 4.61 -4.82
C LEU A 38 7.35 3.56 -4.89
N LEU A 39 7.91 3.34 -6.09
CA LEU A 39 9.00 2.38 -6.29
C LEU A 39 10.26 2.76 -5.51
N LEU A 40 10.68 4.02 -5.58
CA LEU A 40 11.87 4.51 -4.89
C LEU A 40 11.71 4.43 -3.37
N THR A 41 10.62 4.98 -2.83
CA THR A 41 10.39 5.00 -1.38
C THR A 41 10.17 3.60 -0.83
N GLY A 42 9.43 2.75 -1.54
CA GLY A 42 9.26 1.35 -1.18
C GLY A 42 10.55 0.55 -1.26
N GLY A 43 11.38 0.78 -2.28
CA GLY A 43 12.71 0.19 -2.40
C GLY A 43 13.63 0.59 -1.24
N ILE A 44 13.59 1.87 -0.84
CA ILE A 44 14.30 2.35 0.35
C ILE A 44 13.82 1.61 1.60
N VAL A 45 12.51 1.46 1.81
CA VAL A 45 11.94 0.72 2.95
C VAL A 45 12.41 -0.74 2.93
N LEU A 46 12.30 -1.43 1.79
CA LEU A 46 12.73 -2.82 1.66
C LEU A 46 14.24 -2.99 1.91
N SER A 47 15.08 -2.06 1.45
CA SER A 47 16.53 -2.10 1.71
C SER A 47 16.90 -2.12 3.20
N LYS A 48 15.98 -1.70 4.09
CA LYS A 48 16.18 -1.66 5.54
C LYS A 48 15.72 -2.91 6.28
N VAL A 49 14.95 -3.76 5.62
CA VAL A 49 14.34 -4.95 6.24
C VAL A 49 14.78 -6.25 5.58
N LEU A 50 15.16 -6.20 4.30
CA LEU A 50 15.63 -7.36 3.54
C LEU A 50 17.00 -7.91 3.93
N PRO A 51 18.01 -7.12 4.37
CA PRO A 51 19.33 -7.67 4.65
C PRO A 51 19.22 -8.78 5.71
N HIS A 52 19.55 -10.01 5.31
CA HIS A 52 19.64 -11.21 6.16
C HIS A 52 18.31 -11.89 6.56
N ASN A 53 17.18 -11.62 5.90
CA ASN A 53 15.91 -12.30 6.20
C ASN A 53 15.27 -12.98 4.97
N ILE A 54 15.66 -14.24 4.71
CA ILE A 54 15.11 -15.05 3.60
C ILE A 54 13.62 -15.33 3.75
N SER A 55 13.11 -15.46 4.98
CA SER A 55 11.68 -15.64 5.24
C SER A 55 10.89 -14.42 4.81
N LEU A 56 11.40 -13.21 5.07
CA LEU A 56 10.79 -11.97 4.63
C LEU A 56 10.79 -11.87 3.10
N VAL A 57 11.89 -12.23 2.44
CA VAL A 57 11.95 -12.25 0.97
C VAL A 57 10.89 -13.19 0.40
N LYS A 58 10.81 -14.42 0.92
CA LYS A 58 9.77 -15.39 0.51
C LYS A 58 8.37 -14.84 0.73
N TRP A 59 8.13 -14.25 1.90
CA TRP A 59 6.84 -13.63 2.23
C TRP A 59 6.48 -12.51 1.25
N ILE A 60 7.40 -11.57 1.00
CA ILE A 60 7.21 -10.47 0.05
C ILE A 60 6.88 -10.98 -1.35
N VAL A 61 7.64 -11.95 -1.86
CA VAL A 61 7.44 -12.50 -3.21
C VAL A 61 6.09 -13.20 -3.32
N ILE A 62 5.72 -14.02 -2.34
CA ILE A 62 4.45 -14.74 -2.35
C ILE A 62 3.27 -13.76 -2.25
N VAL A 63 3.33 -12.80 -1.32
CA VAL A 63 2.26 -11.80 -1.15
C VAL A 63 2.15 -10.92 -2.39
N TYR A 64 3.27 -10.49 -2.98
CA TYR A 64 3.24 -9.74 -4.24
C TYR A 64 2.53 -10.50 -5.35
N ILE A 65 2.93 -11.76 -5.59
CA ILE A 65 2.36 -12.58 -6.68
C ILE A 65 0.88 -12.84 -6.45
N VAL A 66 0.49 -13.25 -5.24
CA VAL A 66 -0.91 -13.55 -4.91
C VAL A 66 -1.76 -12.30 -5.00
N THR A 67 -1.35 -11.20 -4.38
CA THR A 67 -2.10 -9.93 -4.44
C THR A 67 -2.23 -9.45 -5.87
N PHE A 68 -1.14 -9.44 -6.66
CA PHE A 68 -1.20 -9.00 -8.05
C PHE A 68 -2.10 -9.91 -8.92
N ALA A 69 -2.06 -11.23 -8.72
CA ALA A 69 -2.93 -12.16 -9.44
C ALA A 69 -4.42 -11.96 -9.10
N LEU A 70 -4.73 -11.74 -7.82
CA LEU A 70 -6.10 -11.40 -7.38
C LEU A 70 -6.55 -10.05 -7.94
N GLU A 71 -5.63 -9.10 -8.08
CA GLU A 71 -5.89 -7.80 -8.69
C GLU A 71 -6.23 -7.92 -10.17
N VAL A 72 -5.43 -8.68 -10.93
CA VAL A 72 -5.71 -8.99 -12.34
C VAL A 72 -7.06 -9.69 -12.49
N PHE A 73 -7.35 -10.66 -11.63
CA PHE A 73 -8.64 -11.34 -11.61
C PHE A 73 -9.78 -10.37 -11.31
N GLY A 74 -9.60 -9.48 -10.34
CA GLY A 74 -10.54 -8.45 -9.94
C GLY A 74 -10.87 -7.48 -11.07
N VAL A 75 -9.85 -6.91 -11.72
CA VAL A 75 -10.00 -6.00 -12.87
C VAL A 75 -10.71 -6.68 -14.03
N LYS A 76 -10.32 -7.92 -14.38
CA LYS A 76 -10.86 -8.63 -15.54
C LYS A 76 -12.30 -9.10 -15.36
N THR A 77 -12.69 -9.46 -14.14
CA THR A 77 -13.99 -10.08 -13.89
C THR A 77 -14.99 -9.16 -13.20
N GLY A 78 -14.50 -8.15 -12.47
CA GLY A 78 -15.29 -7.35 -11.55
C GLY A 78 -15.84 -8.12 -10.34
N LEU A 79 -15.51 -9.41 -10.19
CA LEU A 79 -16.11 -10.30 -9.19
C LEU A 79 -15.45 -10.23 -7.82
N LEU A 80 -14.24 -9.66 -7.71
CA LEU A 80 -13.50 -9.64 -6.45
C LEU A 80 -13.70 -8.33 -5.69
N PHE A 81 -13.52 -7.19 -6.37
CA PHE A 81 -13.65 -5.85 -5.78
C PHE A 81 -14.90 -5.07 -6.25
N GLY A 82 -15.52 -5.52 -7.34
CA GLY A 82 -16.47 -4.74 -8.15
C GLY A 82 -15.85 -4.31 -9.48
N SER A 83 -16.62 -3.64 -10.34
CA SER A 83 -16.17 -3.24 -11.67
C SER A 83 -15.49 -1.86 -11.66
N TYR A 84 -14.20 -1.83 -12.01
CA TYR A 84 -13.37 -0.64 -12.13
C TYR A 84 -12.31 -0.84 -13.21
N GLU A 85 -11.67 0.25 -13.62
CA GLU A 85 -10.49 0.22 -14.48
C GLU A 85 -9.38 1.12 -13.93
N TYR A 86 -8.13 0.74 -14.17
CA TYR A 86 -6.98 1.56 -13.79
C TYR A 86 -6.73 2.66 -14.82
N GLY A 87 -6.48 3.88 -14.33
CA GLY A 87 -5.92 4.96 -15.13
C GLY A 87 -4.42 4.76 -15.44
N ASP A 88 -3.81 5.70 -16.14
CA ASP A 88 -2.43 5.57 -16.62
C ASP A 88 -1.37 6.12 -15.64
N VAL A 89 -1.81 6.67 -14.50
CA VAL A 89 -0.94 7.32 -13.52
C VAL A 89 0.03 6.35 -12.86
N LEU A 90 -0.39 5.11 -12.60
CA LEU A 90 0.36 4.14 -11.80
C LEU A 90 1.45 3.38 -12.60
N GLY A 91 1.78 3.85 -13.80
CA GLY A 91 2.86 3.33 -14.60
C GLY A 91 2.51 2.03 -15.34
N PRO A 92 3.51 1.19 -15.67
CA PRO A 92 3.31 0.03 -16.54
C PRO A 92 2.27 -0.97 -16.02
N LYS A 93 1.36 -1.37 -16.90
CA LYS A 93 0.31 -2.36 -16.64
C LYS A 93 0.70 -3.71 -17.23
N LEU A 94 0.35 -4.78 -16.52
CA LEU A 94 0.34 -6.14 -17.02
C LEU A 94 -1.08 -6.68 -16.84
N PHE A 95 -1.70 -7.18 -17.91
CA PHE A 95 -3.12 -7.56 -17.94
C PHE A 95 -4.08 -6.46 -17.45
N GLU A 96 -3.83 -5.20 -17.85
CA GLU A 96 -4.58 -3.99 -17.41
C GLU A 96 -4.38 -3.58 -15.94
N THR A 97 -3.55 -4.30 -15.19
CA THR A 97 -3.25 -4.00 -13.78
C THR A 97 -1.85 -3.41 -13.63
N PRO A 98 -1.69 -2.23 -12.99
CA PRO A 98 -0.38 -1.64 -12.72
C PRO A 98 0.48 -2.52 -11.81
N LEU A 99 1.72 -2.79 -12.23
CA LEU A 99 2.65 -3.65 -11.48
C LEU A 99 2.97 -3.12 -10.07
N ILE A 100 2.84 -1.81 -9.87
CA ILE A 100 3.14 -1.13 -8.61
C ILE A 100 2.09 -1.42 -7.52
N ILE A 101 0.87 -1.82 -7.87
CA ILE A 101 -0.22 -2.04 -6.91
C ILE A 101 0.13 -3.19 -5.95
N GLY A 102 0.49 -4.36 -6.47
CA GLY A 102 0.90 -5.48 -5.63
C GLY A 102 2.10 -5.13 -4.74
N PHE A 103 3.04 -4.32 -5.26
CA PHE A 103 4.22 -3.89 -4.52
C PHE A 103 3.87 -2.98 -3.34
N ASN A 104 2.97 -2.02 -3.56
CA ASN A 104 2.52 -1.13 -2.50
C ASN A 104 1.75 -1.88 -1.41
N TRP A 105 0.87 -2.81 -1.79
CA TRP A 105 0.11 -3.60 -0.83
C TRP A 105 0.99 -4.46 0.07
N VAL A 106 2.09 -5.01 -0.45
CA VAL A 106 3.10 -5.69 0.39
C VAL A 106 3.60 -4.75 1.50
N LEU A 107 3.94 -3.51 1.16
CA LEU A 107 4.47 -2.53 2.12
C LEU A 107 3.41 -2.05 3.12
N VAL A 108 2.17 -1.87 2.67
CA VAL A 108 1.02 -1.52 3.51
C VAL A 108 0.76 -2.63 4.54
N ILE A 109 0.69 -3.89 4.10
CA ILE A 109 0.48 -5.04 4.98
C ILE A 109 1.66 -5.22 5.93
N LEU A 110 2.90 -5.06 5.44
CA LEU A 110 4.11 -5.13 6.27
C LEU A 110 4.12 -4.05 7.37
N GLY A 111 3.78 -2.81 7.02
CA GLY A 111 3.67 -1.74 8.00
C GLY A 111 2.54 -1.99 9.01
N GLY A 112 1.39 -2.49 8.54
CA GLY A 112 0.24 -2.82 9.38
C GLY A 112 0.52 -3.94 10.38
N VAL A 113 1.19 -5.03 9.96
CA VAL A 113 1.52 -6.15 10.86
C VAL A 113 2.53 -5.74 11.92
N LEU A 114 3.55 -4.96 11.54
CA LEU A 114 4.54 -4.45 12.50
C LEU A 114 3.95 -3.41 13.45
N LEU A 115 3.00 -2.59 12.98
CA LEU A 115 2.27 -1.65 13.84
C LEU A 115 1.38 -2.39 14.84
N SER A 116 0.63 -3.38 14.37
CA SER A 116 -0.24 -4.22 15.23
C SER A 116 0.59 -4.94 16.31
N SER A 117 1.74 -5.48 15.91
CA SER A 117 2.65 -6.23 16.81
C SER A 117 3.30 -5.35 17.90
N LYS A 118 3.21 -4.02 17.82
CA LYS A 118 3.67 -3.13 18.90
C LYS A 118 2.73 -3.10 20.11
N PHE A 119 1.43 -3.33 19.88
CA PHE A 119 0.40 -3.16 20.90
C PHE A 119 -0.36 -4.45 21.20
N ILE A 120 -0.22 -5.48 20.35
CA ILE A 120 -0.86 -6.78 20.48
C ILE A 120 0.23 -7.85 20.55
N SER A 121 0.23 -8.68 21.60
CA SER A 121 1.19 -9.78 21.76
C SER A 121 0.66 -11.13 21.23
N ASN A 122 -0.66 -11.27 21.07
CA ASN A 122 -1.28 -12.51 20.62
C ASN A 122 -1.31 -12.58 19.08
N ASN A 123 -0.63 -13.56 18.50
CA ASN A 123 -0.53 -13.74 17.05
C ASN A 123 -1.89 -13.89 16.36
N PHE A 124 -2.85 -14.57 16.98
CA PHE A 124 -4.19 -14.72 16.45
C PHE A 124 -4.91 -13.36 16.37
N LEU A 125 -4.76 -12.53 17.41
CA LEU A 125 -5.33 -11.18 17.40
C LEU A 125 -4.63 -10.26 16.38
N ILE A 126 -3.31 -10.41 16.17
CA ILE A 126 -2.61 -9.67 15.10
C ILE A 126 -3.20 -10.02 13.73
N VAL A 127 -3.42 -11.32 13.44
CA VAL A 127 -4.00 -11.79 12.18
C VAL A 127 -5.39 -11.21 11.92
N LEU A 128 -6.20 -11.03 12.96
CA LEU A 128 -7.54 -10.45 12.83
C LEU A 128 -7.54 -8.92 12.80
N PHE A 129 -6.60 -8.27 13.50
CA PHE A 129 -6.56 -6.83 13.68
C PHE A 129 -5.82 -6.09 12.56
N THR A 130 -4.70 -6.64 12.08
CA THR A 130 -3.93 -6.01 10.99
C THR A 130 -4.77 -5.72 9.74
N PRO A 131 -5.64 -6.64 9.27
CA PRO A 131 -6.49 -6.36 8.12
C PRO A 131 -7.47 -5.19 8.33
N LEU A 132 -7.91 -4.93 9.56
CA LEU A 132 -8.71 -3.74 9.86
C LEU A 132 -7.91 -2.46 9.63
N LEU A 133 -6.62 -2.44 10.01
CA LEU A 133 -5.75 -1.29 9.76
C LEU A 133 -5.50 -1.08 8.26
N THR A 134 -5.30 -2.15 7.50
CA THR A 134 -5.06 -2.03 6.05
C THR A 134 -6.32 -1.62 5.30
N VAL A 135 -7.50 -2.07 5.74
CA VAL A 135 -8.79 -1.58 5.18
C VAL A 135 -9.06 -0.14 5.58
N LEU A 136 -8.70 0.28 6.79
CA LEU A 136 -8.79 1.69 7.19
C LEU A 136 -7.87 2.57 6.33
N PHE A 137 -6.67 2.08 6.01
CA PHE A 137 -5.78 2.74 5.05
C PHE A 137 -6.44 2.86 3.67
N ASP A 138 -7.01 1.76 3.17
CA ASP A 138 -7.70 1.70 1.88
C ASP A 138 -8.88 2.69 1.81
N PHE A 139 -9.67 2.76 2.88
CA PHE A 139 -10.77 3.70 3.01
C PHE A 139 -10.33 5.16 2.85
N PHE A 140 -9.13 5.54 3.34
CA PHE A 140 -8.58 6.86 3.09
C PHE A 140 -7.97 6.99 1.69
N LEU A 141 -7.43 5.93 1.13
CA LEU A 141 -6.80 5.96 -0.18
C LEU A 141 -7.84 6.08 -1.32
N GLU A 142 -8.98 5.40 -1.22
CA GLU A 142 -9.98 5.27 -2.29
C GLU A 142 -10.50 6.61 -2.85
N PRO A 143 -10.96 7.60 -2.05
CA PRO A 143 -11.50 8.84 -2.63
C PRO A 143 -10.41 9.67 -3.32
N VAL A 144 -9.17 9.63 -2.82
CA VAL A 144 -8.03 10.31 -3.44
C VAL A 144 -7.63 9.62 -4.73
N ALA A 145 -7.64 8.28 -4.75
CA ALA A 145 -7.33 7.50 -5.94
C ALA A 145 -8.28 7.83 -7.11
N ILE A 146 -9.58 8.01 -6.83
CA ILE A 146 -10.56 8.46 -7.82
C ILE A 146 -10.26 9.90 -8.28
N LYS A 147 -10.05 10.84 -7.34
CA LYS A 147 -9.75 12.25 -7.65
C LYS A 147 -8.48 12.43 -8.48
N LEU A 148 -7.48 11.57 -8.26
CA LEU A 148 -6.19 11.60 -8.94
C LEU A 148 -6.13 10.66 -10.16
N ASN A 149 -7.25 10.06 -10.56
CA ASN A 149 -7.36 9.17 -11.72
C ASN A 149 -6.41 7.97 -11.65
N TYR A 150 -6.23 7.39 -10.46
CA TYR A 150 -5.51 6.13 -10.29
C TYR A 150 -6.36 4.96 -10.80
N TRP A 151 -7.65 4.97 -10.46
CA TRP A 151 -8.68 4.10 -11.03
C TRP A 151 -10.04 4.78 -10.99
N ILE A 152 -10.97 4.25 -11.77
CA ILE A 152 -12.34 4.73 -11.88
C ILE A 152 -13.29 3.57 -11.64
N TRP A 153 -14.20 3.72 -10.68
CA TRP A 153 -15.31 2.79 -10.45
C TRP A 153 -16.44 3.07 -11.45
N PHE A 154 -16.88 2.05 -12.19
CA PHE A 154 -17.89 2.25 -13.26
C PHE A 154 -19.26 2.71 -12.75
N ARG A 155 -19.59 2.40 -11.50
CA ARG A 155 -20.83 2.84 -10.85
C ARG A 155 -20.68 4.16 -10.09
N GLY A 156 -19.49 4.76 -10.08
CA GLY A 156 -19.20 5.99 -9.34
C GLY A 156 -19.13 5.84 -7.81
N GLU A 157 -19.40 4.65 -7.29
CA GLU A 157 -19.35 4.32 -5.86
C GLU A 157 -18.31 3.24 -5.59
N ILE A 158 -17.67 3.31 -4.43
CA ILE A 158 -16.71 2.32 -3.97
C ILE A 158 -17.49 1.16 -3.32
N PRO A 159 -17.47 -0.07 -3.89
CA PRO A 159 -18.25 -1.17 -3.36
C PRO A 159 -17.76 -1.61 -1.97
N LEU A 160 -18.67 -1.95 -1.05
CA LEU A 160 -18.30 -2.58 0.22
C LEU A 160 -17.48 -3.86 0.01
N GLN A 161 -17.75 -4.54 -1.09
CA GLN A 161 -17.04 -5.73 -1.55
C GLN A 161 -15.51 -5.49 -1.68
N ASN A 162 -15.07 -4.30 -2.12
CA ASN A 162 -13.65 -3.96 -2.22
C ASN A 162 -12.96 -4.08 -0.85
N TYR A 163 -13.54 -3.46 0.17
CA TYR A 163 -13.01 -3.49 1.53
C TYR A 163 -13.02 -4.90 2.14
N LEU A 164 -14.05 -5.69 1.86
CA LEU A 164 -14.13 -7.09 2.31
C LEU A 164 -13.06 -7.96 1.63
N ALA A 165 -12.82 -7.74 0.34
CA ALA A 165 -11.77 -8.43 -0.40
C ALA A 165 -10.39 -8.06 0.13
N TRP A 166 -10.09 -6.78 0.34
CA TRP A 166 -8.82 -6.34 0.93
C TRP A 166 -8.63 -6.83 2.36
N TYR A 167 -9.70 -6.93 3.15
CA TYR A 167 -9.66 -7.58 4.45
C TYR A 167 -9.20 -9.03 4.33
N ALA A 168 -9.81 -9.82 3.44
CA ALA A 168 -9.49 -11.22 3.25
C ALA A 168 -8.06 -11.44 2.70
N ILE A 169 -7.63 -10.63 1.73
CA ILE A 169 -6.27 -10.67 1.16
C ILE A 169 -5.24 -10.37 2.26
N SER A 170 -5.46 -9.29 3.01
CA SER A 170 -4.58 -8.89 4.11
C SER A 170 -4.55 -9.95 5.21
N LEU A 171 -5.69 -10.55 5.55
CA LEU A 171 -5.78 -11.62 6.54
C LEU A 171 -4.92 -12.83 6.15
N LEU A 172 -4.99 -13.27 4.90
CA LEU A 172 -4.17 -14.37 4.38
C LEU A 172 -2.68 -14.02 4.39
N ALA A 173 -2.33 -12.80 3.95
CA ALA A 173 -0.94 -12.34 3.95
C ALA A 173 -0.35 -12.25 5.36
N VAL A 174 -1.11 -11.73 6.33
CA VAL A 174 -0.69 -11.61 7.74
C VAL A 174 -0.63 -12.98 8.39
N PHE A 175 -1.61 -13.87 8.14
CA PHE A 175 -1.54 -15.25 8.59
C PHE A 175 -0.24 -15.92 8.13
N PHE A 176 0.10 -15.78 6.84
CA PHE A 176 1.35 -16.32 6.32
C PHE A 176 2.60 -15.65 6.93
N PHE A 177 2.55 -14.35 7.22
CA PHE A 177 3.63 -13.63 7.92
C PHE A 177 3.92 -14.26 9.29
N MET A 178 2.86 -14.50 10.08
CA MET A 178 2.97 -15.07 11.42
C MET A 178 3.50 -16.51 11.41
N GLN A 179 3.20 -17.29 10.36
CA GLN A 179 3.73 -18.65 10.20
C GLN A 179 5.19 -18.68 9.71
N SER A 180 5.62 -17.67 8.97
CA SER A 180 6.91 -17.65 8.26
C SER A 180 8.11 -17.28 9.15
N LYS A 181 7.91 -17.09 10.47
CA LYS A 181 8.95 -16.66 11.44
C LYS A 181 9.72 -15.43 10.96
N VAL A 182 9.01 -14.47 10.34
CA VAL A 182 9.61 -13.26 9.79
C VAL A 182 10.02 -12.33 10.92
N GLU A 183 11.31 -12.03 11.05
CA GLU A 183 11.83 -11.02 11.98
C GLU A 183 12.16 -9.70 11.28
N VAL A 184 11.51 -8.61 11.67
CA VAL A 184 11.84 -7.28 11.17
C VAL A 184 12.30 -6.38 12.31
N ARG A 185 13.57 -5.96 12.26
CA ARG A 185 14.23 -5.13 13.29
C ARG A 185 14.28 -3.64 12.92
N SER A 186 13.29 -3.16 12.18
CA SER A 186 13.20 -1.77 11.75
C SER A 186 11.78 -1.24 11.94
N THR A 187 11.66 0.00 12.43
CA THR A 187 10.35 0.67 12.52
C THR A 187 10.02 1.43 11.23
N ILE A 188 10.91 1.46 10.24
CA ILE A 188 10.72 2.21 8.99
C ILE A 188 9.43 1.83 8.24
N PRO A 189 9.04 0.54 8.11
CA PRO A 189 7.77 0.20 7.47
C PRO A 189 6.54 0.74 8.23
N ILE A 190 6.59 0.83 9.55
CA ILE A 190 5.52 1.42 10.36
C ILE A 190 5.37 2.91 10.05
N HIS A 191 6.49 3.64 9.99
CA HIS A 191 6.47 5.04 9.59
C HIS A 191 6.00 5.21 8.15
N TYR A 192 6.42 4.32 7.24
CA TYR A 192 6.02 4.34 5.84
C TYR A 192 4.51 4.13 5.66
N PHE A 193 3.91 3.22 6.41
CA PHE A 193 2.46 3.06 6.49
C PHE A 193 1.80 4.36 6.98
N ALA A 194 2.25 4.87 8.14
CA ALA A 194 1.65 6.07 8.75
C ALA A 194 1.74 7.32 7.86
N ILE A 195 2.87 7.58 7.19
CA ILE A 195 3.01 8.74 6.31
C ILE A 195 2.15 8.63 5.06
N GLN A 196 1.96 7.44 4.50
CA GLN A 196 1.01 7.25 3.40
C GLN A 196 -0.43 7.48 3.86
N THR A 197 -0.81 6.95 5.03
CA THR A 197 -2.13 7.24 5.63
C THR A 197 -2.34 8.74 5.78
N LEU A 198 -1.35 9.47 6.32
CA LEU A 198 -1.41 10.92 6.50
C LEU A 198 -1.45 11.67 5.16
N PHE A 199 -0.73 11.19 4.14
CA PHE A 199 -0.78 11.75 2.79
C PHE A 199 -2.19 11.66 2.22
N PHE A 200 -2.81 10.47 2.22
CA PHE A 200 -4.16 10.29 1.72
C PHE A 200 -5.19 11.04 2.56
N LEU A 201 -5.07 11.04 3.88
CA LEU A 201 -5.97 11.80 4.75
C LEU A 201 -5.90 13.31 4.46
N SER A 202 -4.70 13.84 4.27
CA SER A 202 -4.49 15.26 3.96
C SER A 202 -5.10 15.63 2.61
N LEU A 203 -4.87 14.81 1.59
CA LEU A 203 -5.46 15.01 0.27
C LEU A 203 -6.98 14.84 0.24
N ASN A 204 -7.55 13.95 1.05
CA ASN A 204 -9.01 13.84 1.18
C ASN A 204 -9.66 15.14 1.62
N ILE A 205 -9.04 15.81 2.59
CA ILE A 205 -9.57 17.03 3.22
C ILE A 205 -9.35 18.25 2.31
N MET A 206 -8.26 18.26 1.52
CA MET A 206 -7.77 19.45 0.85
C MET A 206 -7.94 19.46 -0.69
N LEU A 207 -8.18 18.31 -1.34
CA LEU A 207 -8.54 18.22 -2.76
C LEU A 207 -10.05 18.29 -2.96
#